data_AF-A0A953C9H0-F1
#
_entry.id   AF-A0A953C9H0-F1
#
_cell.length_a   1.000
_cell.length_b   1.000
_cell.length_c   1.000
_cell.angle_alpha   90.00
_cell.angle_beta   90.00
_cell.angle_gamma   90.00
#
_symmetry.space_group_name_H-M   'P 1'
#
loop_
_entity.id
_entity.type
_entity.pdbx_description
1 polymer ?
#
loop_
_entity_poly.entity_id
_entity_poly.type
_entity_poly.pdbx_seq_one_letter_code
_entity_poly.pdbx_strand_id
1 'polypeptide(L)'
;MANGEKPVSGKSNANTLAYVSFFVAALSLATSMYQGYLNTRFVDIVQSNVARGETARVCKDLIDAFFQIKFTATVLASTVAREKDANAPAVISASAAAQNAVSRFSAYGTYLANFQGEKKREEYTVLSRELERIVGTAQQMPPTDAAKLFEKADGLFGGMNDDCVRSATERF
;
A
#
# COMPACT_ATOMS: atom_id res chain seq x y z
N MET A 1 46.15 60.83 50.88
CA MET A 1 45.97 60.60 49.42
C MET A 1 45.55 59.15 49.24
N ALA A 2 44.43 58.94 48.54
CA ALA A 2 44.03 57.79 47.70
C ALA A 2 44.30 56.36 48.20
N ASN A 3 43.43 55.36 48.05
CA ASN A 3 42.12 55.21 47.42
C ASN A 3 41.54 53.91 47.98
N GLY A 4 40.23 53.85 48.18
CA GLY A 4 39.56 52.63 48.60
C GLY A 4 39.42 51.62 47.47
N GLU A 5 39.62 50.35 47.78
CA GLU A 5 39.00 49.26 47.04
C GLU A 5 38.16 48.45 48.02
N LYS A 6 36.84 48.61 47.92
CA LYS A 6 35.90 47.69 48.55
C LYS A 6 36.03 46.35 47.81
N PRO A 7 36.16 45.21 48.50
CA PRO A 7 36.06 43.91 47.85
C PRO A 7 34.67 43.79 47.23
N VAL A 8 34.62 43.83 45.89
CA VAL A 8 33.39 43.63 45.12
C VAL A 8 32.91 42.20 45.37
N SER A 9 31.65 42.10 45.79
CA SER A 9 30.90 40.88 46.07
C SER A 9 30.91 39.90 44.87
N GLY A 10 31.94 39.05 44.79
CA GLY A 10 32.11 38.05 43.72
C GLY A 10 31.22 36.81 43.85
N LYS A 11 30.57 36.61 45.00
CA LYS A 11 29.71 35.42 45.26
C LYS A 11 28.33 35.53 44.63
N SER A 12 27.74 36.74 44.55
CA SER A 12 26.39 36.91 44.01
C SER A 12 26.34 36.69 42.50
N ASN A 13 27.31 37.23 41.76
CA ASN A 13 27.33 37.16 40.30
C ASN A 13 27.66 35.75 39.79
N ALA A 14 28.52 35.00 40.50
CA ALA A 14 28.84 33.61 40.16
C ALA A 14 27.60 32.70 40.28
N ASN A 15 26.79 32.89 41.32
CA ASN A 15 25.55 32.13 41.50
C ASN A 15 24.50 32.49 40.45
N THR A 16 24.33 33.79 40.14
CA THR A 16 23.41 34.23 39.08
C THR A 16 23.81 33.68 37.71
N LEU A 17 25.12 33.70 37.38
CA LEU A 17 25.62 33.12 36.14
C LEU A 17 25.41 31.60 36.09
N ALA A 18 25.62 30.89 37.21
CA ALA A 18 25.34 29.45 37.28
C ALA A 18 23.85 29.12 37.08
N TYR A 19 22.94 29.92 37.68
CA TYR A 19 21.49 29.76 37.48
C TYR A 19 21.08 30.03 36.03
N VAL A 20 21.62 31.07 35.41
CA VAL A 20 21.35 31.39 33.99
C VAL A 20 21.87 30.27 33.08
N SER A 21 23.08 29.76 33.31
CA SER A 21 23.62 28.64 32.53
C SER A 21 22.79 27.37 32.68
N PHE A 22 22.34 27.03 33.88
CA PHE A 22 21.48 25.88 34.12
C PHE A 22 20.10 26.05 33.44
N PHE A 23 19.53 27.25 33.49
CA PHE A 23 18.27 27.57 32.82
C PHE A 23 18.37 27.47 31.29
N VAL A 24 19.45 28.00 30.71
CA VAL A 24 19.73 27.86 29.27
C VAL A 24 19.89 26.39 28.90
N ALA A 25 20.63 25.60 29.69
CA ALA A 25 20.79 24.17 29.44
C ALA A 25 19.44 23.41 29.50
N ALA A 26 18.58 23.74 30.46
CA ALA A 26 17.24 23.15 30.57
C ALA A 26 16.34 23.50 29.37
N LEU A 27 16.38 24.77 28.90
CA LEU A 27 15.66 25.19 27.70
C LEU A 27 16.21 24.52 26.44
N SER A 28 17.53 24.35 26.33
CA SER A 28 18.15 23.62 25.21
C SER A 28 17.72 22.16 25.19
N LEU A 29 17.63 21.50 26.36
CA LEU A 29 17.13 20.14 26.48
C LEU A 29 15.64 20.03 26.15
N ALA A 30 14.82 20.95 26.66
CA ALA A 30 13.39 20.98 26.32
C ALA A 30 13.17 21.18 24.81
N THR A 31 13.97 22.06 24.21
CA THR A 31 13.94 22.31 22.75
C THR A 31 14.38 21.07 21.97
N SER A 32 15.42 20.36 22.40
CA SER A 32 15.88 19.15 21.71
C SER A 32 14.89 17.99 21.84
N MET A 33 14.27 17.81 23.01
CA MET A 33 13.19 16.83 23.21
C MET A 33 11.96 17.17 22.37
N TYR A 34 11.59 18.46 22.29
CA TYR A 34 10.47 18.92 21.47
C TYR A 34 10.75 18.77 19.97
N GLN A 35 11.94 19.12 19.51
CA GLN A 35 12.38 18.89 18.13
C GLN A 35 12.40 17.41 17.79
N GLY A 36 12.88 16.55 18.71
CA GLY A 36 12.83 15.09 18.56
C GLY A 36 11.39 14.58 18.42
N TYR A 37 10.51 14.99 19.34
CA TYR A 37 9.09 14.62 19.32
C TYR A 37 8.38 15.04 18.03
N LEU A 38 8.58 16.29 17.60
CA LEU A 38 8.02 16.79 16.35
C LEU A 38 8.57 16.00 15.16
N ASN A 39 9.86 15.74 15.11
CA ASN A 39 10.48 15.04 13.98
C ASN A 39 9.92 13.61 13.84
N THR A 40 9.76 12.88 14.94
CA THR A 40 9.11 11.55 14.92
C THR A 40 7.68 11.66 14.41
N ARG A 41 6.89 12.62 14.92
CA ARG A 41 5.50 12.84 14.47
C ARG A 41 5.39 13.22 12.99
N PHE A 42 6.28 14.07 12.49
CA PHE A 42 6.28 14.46 11.07
C PHE A 42 6.62 13.28 10.17
N VAL A 43 7.61 12.46 10.55
CA VAL A 43 7.95 11.24 9.81
C VAL A 43 6.77 10.26 9.79
N ASP A 44 6.12 10.03 10.93
CA ASP A 44 4.95 9.14 11.02
C ASP A 44 3.78 9.63 10.15
N ILE A 45 3.51 10.94 10.16
CA ILE A 45 2.45 11.56 9.34
C ILE A 45 2.79 11.46 7.85
N VAL A 46 4.05 11.70 7.46
CA VAL A 46 4.47 11.60 6.05
C VAL A 46 4.41 10.14 5.59
N GLN A 47 4.95 9.21 6.37
CA GLN A 47 4.95 7.78 6.03
C GLN A 47 3.53 7.22 5.93
N SER A 48 2.64 7.57 6.87
CA SER A 48 1.24 7.13 6.81
C SER A 48 0.49 7.71 5.60
N ASN A 49 0.71 8.98 5.25
CA ASN A 49 0.09 9.59 4.07
C ASN A 49 0.63 9.02 2.75
N VAL A 50 1.93 8.76 2.65
CA VAL A 50 2.54 8.10 1.48
C VAL A 50 2.03 6.66 1.36
N ALA A 51 1.99 5.91 2.46
CA ALA A 51 1.46 4.54 2.47
C ALA A 51 -0.01 4.50 2.04
N ARG A 52 -0.84 5.45 2.49
CA ARG A 52 -2.24 5.58 2.03
C ARG A 52 -2.35 5.93 0.54
N GLY A 53 -1.51 6.87 0.06
CA GLY A 53 -1.48 7.26 -1.34
C GLY A 53 -1.11 6.09 -2.26
N GLU A 54 -0.08 5.33 -1.90
CA GLU A 54 0.32 4.13 -2.64
C GLU A 54 -0.72 3.01 -2.51
N THR A 55 -1.31 2.80 -1.32
CA THR A 55 -2.41 1.84 -1.13
C THR A 55 -3.59 2.15 -2.06
N ALA A 56 -4.01 3.42 -2.15
CA ALA A 56 -5.12 3.83 -3.02
C ALA A 56 -4.80 3.64 -4.51
N ARG A 57 -3.55 3.97 -4.93
CA ARG A 57 -3.08 3.73 -6.30
C ARG A 57 -3.13 2.25 -6.64
N VAL A 58 -2.56 1.40 -5.78
CA VAL A 58 -2.49 -0.05 -6.01
C VAL A 58 -3.88 -0.68 -5.98
N CYS A 59 -4.78 -0.21 -5.10
CA CYS A 59 -6.18 -0.63 -5.10
C CYS A 59 -6.85 -0.34 -6.45
N LYS A 60 -6.65 0.85 -7.03
CA LYS A 60 -7.13 1.16 -8.39
C LYS A 60 -6.55 0.19 -9.43
N ASP A 61 -5.25 -0.06 -9.39
CA ASP A 61 -4.57 -0.94 -10.36
C ASP A 61 -5.03 -2.41 -10.22
N LEU A 62 -5.35 -2.86 -9.00
CA LEU A 62 -5.96 -4.17 -8.74
C LEU A 62 -7.37 -4.28 -9.33
N ILE A 63 -8.18 -3.24 -9.16
CA ILE A 63 -9.55 -3.20 -9.73
C ILE A 63 -9.48 -3.28 -11.26
N ASP A 64 -8.62 -2.48 -11.87
CA ASP A 64 -8.44 -2.49 -13.32
C ASP A 64 -7.94 -3.86 -13.83
N ALA A 65 -6.93 -4.44 -13.17
CA ALA A 65 -6.41 -5.75 -13.50
C ALA A 65 -7.49 -6.85 -13.36
N PHE A 66 -8.32 -6.81 -12.32
CA PHE A 66 -9.41 -7.77 -12.14
C PHE A 66 -10.40 -7.75 -13.30
N PHE A 67 -10.87 -6.57 -13.71
CA PHE A 67 -11.78 -6.45 -14.85
C PHE A 67 -11.10 -6.78 -16.18
N GLN A 68 -9.81 -6.47 -16.32
CA GLN A 68 -9.03 -6.88 -17.48
C GLN A 68 -8.95 -8.41 -17.61
N ILE A 69 -8.87 -9.15 -16.50
CA ILE A 69 -8.91 -10.62 -16.51
C ILE A 69 -10.28 -11.12 -16.99
N LYS A 70 -11.40 -10.55 -16.49
CA LYS A 70 -12.75 -10.92 -16.96
C LYS A 70 -12.90 -10.74 -18.46
N PHE A 71 -12.42 -9.60 -18.97
CA PHE A 71 -12.44 -9.30 -20.39
C PHE A 71 -11.58 -10.30 -21.20
N THR A 72 -10.31 -10.46 -20.83
CA THR A 72 -9.37 -11.33 -21.56
C THR A 72 -9.76 -12.81 -21.50
N ALA A 73 -10.35 -13.28 -20.40
CA ALA A 73 -10.91 -14.63 -20.30
C ALA A 73 -12.10 -14.85 -21.25
N THR A 74 -12.97 -13.85 -21.42
CA THR A 74 -14.09 -13.89 -22.37
C THR A 74 -13.59 -13.88 -23.81
N VAL A 75 -12.56 -13.08 -24.11
CA VAL A 75 -11.89 -13.06 -25.41
C VAL A 75 -11.24 -14.41 -25.70
N LEU A 76 -10.58 -15.03 -24.72
CA LEU A 76 -10.00 -16.37 -24.86
C LEU A 76 -11.06 -17.42 -25.18
N ALA A 77 -12.15 -17.48 -24.41
CA ALA A 77 -13.24 -18.43 -24.64
C ALA A 77 -13.86 -18.27 -26.04
N SER A 78 -14.06 -17.02 -26.49
CA SER A 78 -14.60 -16.77 -27.83
C SER A 78 -13.62 -17.12 -28.95
N THR A 79 -12.31 -16.91 -28.74
CA THR A 79 -11.27 -17.27 -29.69
C THR A 79 -11.14 -18.79 -29.83
N VAL A 80 -11.17 -19.53 -28.71
CA VAL A 80 -11.18 -21.00 -28.73
C VAL A 80 -12.40 -21.55 -29.47
N ALA A 81 -13.57 -20.98 -29.20
CA ALA A 81 -14.81 -21.39 -29.88
C ALA A 81 -14.75 -21.16 -31.40
N ARG A 82 -14.05 -20.13 -31.87
CA ARG A 82 -13.87 -19.80 -33.29
C ARG A 82 -12.84 -20.71 -33.97
N GLU A 83 -11.65 -20.83 -33.41
CA GLU A 83 -10.51 -21.47 -34.05
C GLU A 83 -10.60 -23.00 -34.01
N LYS A 84 -11.27 -23.59 -33.00
CA LYS A 84 -11.41 -25.04 -32.77
C LYS A 84 -10.10 -25.83 -32.64
N ASP A 85 -8.95 -25.19 -32.83
CA ASP A 85 -7.61 -25.69 -32.51
C ASP A 85 -7.02 -24.88 -31.35
N ALA A 86 -6.69 -25.57 -30.26
CA ALA A 86 -6.08 -24.97 -29.08
C ALA A 86 -4.66 -24.43 -29.35
N ASN A 87 -4.01 -24.91 -30.40
CA ASN A 87 -2.66 -24.48 -30.80
C ASN A 87 -2.66 -23.36 -31.85
N ALA A 88 -3.85 -22.86 -32.24
CA ALA A 88 -3.93 -21.73 -33.14
C ALA A 88 -3.21 -20.51 -32.53
N PRO A 89 -2.43 -19.75 -33.33
CA PRO A 89 -1.72 -18.57 -32.82
C PRO A 89 -2.62 -17.55 -32.10
N ALA A 90 -3.88 -17.41 -32.57
CA ALA A 90 -4.88 -16.56 -31.93
C ALA A 90 -5.26 -17.06 -30.51
N VAL A 91 -5.42 -18.37 -30.31
CA VAL A 91 -5.72 -18.95 -29.00
C VAL A 91 -4.52 -18.80 -28.06
N ILE A 92 -3.31 -19.08 -28.54
CA ILE A 92 -2.07 -18.93 -27.76
C ILE A 92 -1.90 -17.49 -27.28
N SER A 93 -2.06 -16.51 -28.18
CA SER A 93 -1.94 -15.09 -27.84
C SER A 93 -3.03 -14.61 -26.87
N ALA A 94 -4.29 -15.03 -27.07
CA ALA A 94 -5.37 -14.72 -26.14
C ALA A 94 -5.13 -15.34 -24.75
N SER A 95 -4.61 -16.57 -24.71
CA SER A 95 -4.28 -17.26 -23.47
C SER A 95 -3.13 -16.57 -22.74
N ALA A 96 -2.07 -16.19 -23.45
CA ALA A 96 -0.94 -15.45 -22.88
C ALA A 96 -1.39 -14.09 -22.33
N ALA A 97 -2.29 -13.38 -23.03
CA ALA A 97 -2.84 -12.12 -22.54
C ALA A 97 -3.63 -12.30 -21.24
N ALA A 98 -4.47 -13.33 -21.15
CA ALA A 98 -5.22 -13.64 -19.94
C ALA A 98 -4.31 -14.05 -18.77
N GLN A 99 -3.33 -14.91 -19.01
CA GLN A 99 -2.34 -15.31 -17.99
C GLN A 99 -1.50 -14.12 -17.52
N ASN A 100 -1.07 -13.24 -18.42
CA ASN A 100 -0.33 -12.04 -18.06
C ASN A 100 -1.17 -11.10 -17.17
N ALA A 101 -2.46 -10.95 -17.46
CA ALA A 101 -3.36 -10.15 -16.64
C ALA A 101 -3.46 -10.71 -15.19
N VAL A 102 -3.54 -12.03 -15.05
CA VAL A 102 -3.54 -12.71 -13.74
C VAL A 102 -2.21 -12.51 -13.01
N SER A 103 -1.07 -12.65 -13.70
CA SER A 103 0.25 -12.40 -13.13
C SER A 103 0.40 -10.97 -12.61
N ARG A 104 -0.11 -9.97 -13.36
CA ARG A 104 -0.11 -8.56 -12.93
C ARG A 104 -0.96 -8.36 -11.69
N PHE A 105 -2.18 -8.94 -11.65
CA PHE A 105 -3.03 -8.89 -10.47
C PHE A 105 -2.34 -9.48 -9.23
N SER A 106 -1.71 -10.66 -9.37
CA SER A 106 -0.97 -11.33 -8.30
C SER A 106 0.21 -10.48 -7.79
N ALA A 107 0.93 -9.81 -8.69
CA ALA A 107 2.01 -8.90 -8.35
C ALA A 107 1.51 -7.69 -7.55
N TYR A 108 0.41 -7.05 -7.99
CA TYR A 108 -0.18 -5.94 -7.25
C TYR A 108 -0.72 -6.37 -5.88
N GLY A 109 -1.35 -7.54 -5.80
CA GLY A 109 -1.87 -8.09 -4.54
C GLY A 109 -0.74 -8.39 -3.55
N THR A 110 0.37 -8.96 -4.03
CA THR A 110 1.58 -9.20 -3.21
C THR A 110 2.20 -7.90 -2.73
N TYR A 111 2.27 -6.88 -3.60
CA TYR A 111 2.78 -5.56 -3.24
C TYR A 111 1.91 -4.88 -2.18
N LEU A 112 0.57 -4.89 -2.36
CA LEU A 112 -0.38 -4.30 -1.43
C LEU A 112 -0.36 -5.01 -0.07
N ALA A 113 -0.21 -6.34 -0.06
CA ALA A 113 -0.12 -7.12 1.15
C ALA A 113 1.07 -6.72 2.05
N ASN A 114 2.14 -6.15 1.49
CA ASN A 114 3.25 -5.62 2.29
C ASN A 114 2.83 -4.44 3.19
N PHE A 115 1.74 -3.75 2.86
CA PHE A 115 1.19 -2.64 3.65
C PHE A 115 0.08 -3.08 4.61
N GLN A 116 -0.61 -4.18 4.30
CA GLN A 116 -1.81 -4.61 5.04
C GLN A 116 -1.62 -5.88 5.88
N GLY A 117 -0.48 -6.56 5.76
CA GLY A 117 -0.10 -7.72 6.56
C GLY A 117 -0.48 -9.08 5.97
N GLU A 118 -0.11 -10.15 6.68
CA GLU A 118 -0.14 -11.52 6.19
C GLU A 118 -1.55 -12.05 5.90
N LYS A 119 -2.56 -11.64 6.65
CA LYS A 119 -3.96 -12.03 6.38
C LYS A 119 -4.40 -11.56 4.98
N LYS A 120 -4.04 -10.33 4.61
CA LYS A 120 -4.35 -9.78 3.28
C LYS A 120 -3.53 -10.46 2.20
N ARG A 121 -2.28 -10.82 2.47
CA ARG A 121 -1.47 -11.65 1.58
C ARG A 121 -2.17 -12.96 1.23
N GLU A 122 -2.74 -13.63 2.22
CA GLU A 122 -3.49 -14.87 2.01
C GLU A 122 -4.74 -14.65 1.15
N GLU A 123 -5.54 -13.61 1.44
CA GLU A 123 -6.73 -13.26 0.65
C GLU A 123 -6.39 -13.00 -0.83
N TYR A 124 -5.35 -12.21 -1.11
CA TYR A 124 -4.87 -11.99 -2.49
C TYR A 124 -4.34 -13.26 -3.15
N THR A 125 -3.69 -14.15 -2.40
CA THR A 125 -3.18 -15.42 -2.91
C THR A 125 -4.31 -16.39 -3.26
N VAL A 126 -5.36 -16.43 -2.45
CA VAL A 126 -6.55 -17.25 -2.73
C VAL A 126 -7.25 -16.74 -3.98
N LEU A 127 -7.43 -15.41 -4.10
CA LEU A 127 -8.06 -14.81 -5.28
C LEU A 127 -7.22 -15.00 -6.54
N SER A 128 -5.90 -14.82 -6.50
CA SER A 128 -5.04 -15.02 -7.67
C SER A 128 -5.10 -16.46 -8.18
N ARG A 129 -5.05 -17.45 -7.29
CA ARG A 129 -5.24 -18.87 -7.65
C ARG A 129 -6.60 -19.15 -8.26
N GLU A 130 -7.65 -18.52 -7.75
CA GLU A 130 -8.99 -18.65 -8.34
C GLU A 130 -9.03 -18.06 -9.76
N LEU A 131 -8.39 -16.91 -9.98
CA LEU A 131 -8.30 -16.29 -11.30
C LEU A 131 -7.48 -17.13 -12.30
N GLU A 132 -6.38 -17.73 -11.86
CA GLU A 132 -5.60 -18.69 -12.66
C GLU A 132 -6.47 -19.89 -13.08
N ARG A 133 -7.23 -20.46 -12.13
CA ARG A 133 -8.16 -21.56 -12.39
C ARG A 133 -9.21 -21.16 -13.43
N ILE A 134 -9.77 -19.95 -13.31
CA ILE A 134 -10.78 -19.44 -14.25
C ILE A 134 -10.20 -19.33 -15.65
N VAL A 135 -9.01 -18.73 -15.82
CA VAL A 135 -8.36 -18.60 -17.13
C VAL A 135 -8.06 -19.98 -17.74
N GLY A 136 -7.58 -20.94 -16.94
CA GLY A 136 -7.37 -22.32 -17.41
C GLY A 136 -8.67 -23.00 -17.83
N THR A 137 -9.77 -22.77 -17.10
CA THR A 137 -11.08 -23.37 -17.39
C THR A 137 -11.76 -22.70 -18.60
N ALA A 138 -11.54 -21.40 -18.80
CA ALA A 138 -12.11 -20.64 -19.91
C ALA A 138 -11.67 -21.18 -21.29
N GLN A 139 -10.53 -21.87 -21.37
CA GLN A 139 -10.09 -22.58 -22.58
C GLN A 139 -10.98 -23.77 -22.95
N GLN A 140 -11.81 -24.25 -22.04
CA GLN A 140 -12.57 -25.50 -22.20
C GLN A 140 -14.08 -25.26 -22.23
N MET A 141 -14.53 -23.99 -22.14
CA MET A 141 -15.94 -23.65 -21.95
C MET A 141 -16.48 -22.70 -23.03
N PRO A 142 -17.79 -22.77 -23.32
CA PRO A 142 -18.46 -21.76 -24.13
C PRO A 142 -18.37 -20.37 -23.49
N PRO A 143 -18.28 -19.29 -24.29
CA PRO A 143 -18.17 -17.92 -23.77
C PRO A 143 -19.32 -17.51 -22.84
N THR A 144 -20.53 -18.05 -23.07
CA THR A 144 -21.73 -17.77 -22.28
C THR A 144 -21.66 -18.28 -20.85
N ASP A 145 -20.83 -19.30 -20.58
CA ASP A 145 -20.64 -19.84 -19.23
C ASP A 145 -19.42 -19.27 -18.51
N ALA A 146 -18.55 -18.53 -19.23
CA ALA A 146 -17.38 -17.90 -18.64
C ALA A 146 -17.73 -16.89 -17.53
N ALA A 147 -18.88 -16.21 -17.63
CA ALA A 147 -19.35 -15.28 -16.59
C ALA A 147 -19.62 -15.98 -15.25
N LYS A 148 -20.16 -17.21 -15.27
CA LYS A 148 -20.45 -17.98 -14.04
C LYS A 148 -19.18 -18.42 -13.33
N LEU A 149 -18.07 -18.58 -14.05
CA LEU A 149 -16.78 -18.92 -13.46
C LEU A 149 -16.28 -17.84 -12.49
N PHE A 150 -16.72 -16.60 -12.67
CA PHE A 150 -16.28 -15.47 -11.85
C PHE A 150 -17.11 -15.25 -10.58
N GLU A 151 -18.26 -15.91 -10.36
CA GLU A 151 -19.11 -15.63 -9.18
C GLU A 151 -18.34 -15.72 -7.86
N LYS A 152 -17.53 -16.77 -7.69
CA LYS A 152 -16.67 -16.93 -6.51
C LYS A 152 -15.60 -15.84 -6.42
N ALA A 153 -14.96 -15.52 -7.55
CA ALA A 153 -13.91 -14.49 -7.61
C ALA A 153 -14.48 -13.09 -7.35
N ASP A 154 -15.70 -12.81 -7.84
CA ASP A 154 -16.43 -11.56 -7.63
C ASP A 154 -16.77 -11.38 -6.14
N GLY A 155 -17.19 -12.44 -5.44
CA GLY A 155 -17.43 -12.39 -4.00
C GLY A 155 -16.16 -12.09 -3.18
N LEU A 156 -15.05 -12.76 -3.49
CA LEU A 156 -13.75 -12.51 -2.85
C LEU A 156 -13.25 -11.08 -3.12
N PHE A 157 -13.30 -10.68 -4.40
CA PHE A 157 -12.87 -9.36 -4.82
C PHE A 157 -13.74 -8.24 -4.23
N GLY A 158 -15.05 -8.44 -4.11
CA GLY A 158 -15.97 -7.48 -3.51
C GLY A 158 -15.58 -7.12 -2.07
N GLY A 159 -15.33 -8.13 -1.23
CA GLY A 159 -14.87 -7.90 0.15
C GLY A 159 -13.53 -7.17 0.23
N MET A 160 -12.60 -7.48 -0.69
CA MET A 160 -11.28 -6.83 -0.74
C MET A 160 -11.37 -5.39 -1.27
N ASN A 161 -12.28 -5.14 -2.20
CA ASN A 161 -12.55 -3.81 -2.74
C ASN A 161 -13.17 -2.89 -1.68
N ASP A 162 -14.06 -3.39 -0.82
CA ASP A 162 -14.64 -2.62 0.28
C ASP A 162 -13.55 -2.15 1.27
N ASP A 163 -12.53 -2.96 1.51
CA ASP A 163 -11.39 -2.58 2.35
C ASP A 163 -10.48 -1.54 1.69
N CYS A 164 -10.33 -1.60 0.36
CA CYS A 164 -9.69 -0.55 -0.42
C CYS A 164 -10.45 0.78 -0.32
N VAL A 165 -11.78 0.76 -0.42
CA VAL A 165 -12.63 1.96 -0.27
C VAL A 165 -12.54 2.54 1.14
N ARG A 166 -12.56 1.69 2.16
CA ARG A 166 -12.43 2.12 3.57
C ARG A 166 -11.10 2.81 3.84
N SER A 167 -10.01 2.20 3.37
CA SER A 167 -8.66 2.77 3.47
C SER A 167 -8.52 4.14 2.78
N ALA A 168 -9.29 4.36 1.71
CA ALA A 168 -9.33 5.63 0.98
C ALA A 168 -10.24 6.70 1.64
N THR A 169 -11.28 6.30 2.36
CA THR A 169 -12.35 7.21 2.85
C THR A 169 -12.25 7.55 4.34
N GLU A 170 -11.56 6.76 5.17
CA GLU A 170 -11.35 7.10 6.58
C GLU A 170 -10.54 8.42 6.69
N ARG A 171 -11.24 9.52 6.98
CA ARG A 171 -10.66 10.82 7.32
C ARG A 171 -10.23 10.80 8.78
N PHE A 172 -9.02 11.27 9.06
CA PHE A 172 -8.65 11.77 10.38
C PHE A 172 -9.06 13.24 10.48
#